data_AF-A0AA35TZJ0-F1
#
_entry.id   AF-A0AA35TZJ0-F1
#
_cell.length_a   1.000
_cell.length_b   1.000
_cell.length_c   1.000
_cell.angle_alpha   90.00
_cell.angle_beta   90.00
_cell.angle_gamma   90.00
#
_symmetry.space_group_name_H-M   'P 1'
#
loop_
_entity.id
_entity.type
_entity.pdbx_description
1 polymer ?
#
loop_
_entity_poly.entity_id
_entity_poly.type
_entity_poly.pdbx_seq_one_letter_code
_entity_poly.pdbx_strand_id
1 'polypeptide(L)'
;MEEAAGDEGEKRKKSGKKVAIPKDRHAPKKPITAYNLFAADERIRMKKENPDRSFGEMNREIGSLWNTIGPEKKQPYLDQAEVNRQKYMKEVEKYQKSDHYKKYLQTVAALQQRQQRKKVEKEQKKKKKLSSSKQPPQGEETAPAEPATESPSLPPPSRPPPLSLKQSFVAGTEIPVFTNLFLLHNRELEVQVRKLRQTTTDLEEECALISRHVDNMKRQTVRLESDVQNQILKNQILKKRLVFLQETISDTFGSLSIPGIHSVPSVDTIQEYLKEVESVVAKQPAGEDKQFDEVFFTVRRVAKETMERVREREEGEQENNTMDTTN
;
A
#
# COMPACT_ATOMS: atom_id res chain seq x y z
N MET A 1 13.66 -31.97 -37.35
CA MET A 1 15.11 -32.15 -37.54
C MET A 1 15.70 -30.78 -37.32
N GLU A 2 16.11 -30.52 -36.08
CA GLU A 2 17.53 -30.62 -35.63
C GLU A 2 18.30 -29.40 -36.13
N GLU A 3 18.99 -28.61 -35.30
CA GLU A 3 19.88 -29.07 -34.24
C GLU A 3 20.09 -27.99 -33.16
N ALA A 4 20.50 -28.45 -31.98
CA ALA A 4 20.80 -27.70 -30.77
C ALA A 4 22.33 -27.58 -30.55
N ALA A 5 22.71 -26.84 -29.49
CA ALA A 5 24.04 -26.69 -28.86
C ALA A 5 24.95 -25.61 -29.47
N GLY A 6 25.76 -24.83 -28.74
CA GLY A 6 26.09 -24.70 -27.30
C GLY A 6 26.90 -23.39 -27.15
N ASP A 7 26.60 -22.55 -26.16
CA ASP A 7 27.36 -22.34 -24.90
C ASP A 7 28.84 -21.98 -25.06
N GLU A 8 29.19 -20.73 -24.71
CA GLU A 8 30.34 -20.29 -23.90
C GLU A 8 30.27 -18.74 -23.82
N GLY A 9 30.28 -18.04 -22.69
CA GLY A 9 30.70 -18.40 -21.35
C GLY A 9 31.52 -17.31 -20.66
N GLU A 10 31.56 -16.05 -21.11
CA GLU A 10 32.49 -15.06 -20.55
C GLU A 10 31.94 -14.27 -19.34
N LYS A 11 32.17 -14.84 -18.15
CA LYS A 11 31.85 -14.25 -16.83
C LYS A 11 32.73 -13.02 -16.54
N ARG A 12 32.22 -11.82 -16.82
CA ARG A 12 32.76 -10.57 -16.25
C ARG A 12 32.49 -10.50 -14.74
N LYS A 13 33.56 -10.63 -13.95
CA LYS A 13 33.58 -10.47 -12.47
C LYS A 13 33.04 -9.09 -12.08
N LYS A 14 31.87 -9.02 -11.45
CA LYS A 14 31.34 -7.80 -10.81
C LYS A 14 31.73 -7.74 -9.34
N SER A 15 32.38 -6.63 -9.02
CA SER A 15 32.74 -6.11 -7.71
C SER A 15 31.53 -5.94 -6.78
N GLY A 16 31.76 -6.16 -5.48
CA GLY A 16 30.86 -5.72 -4.39
C GLY A 16 29.55 -6.52 -4.22
N LYS A 17 29.61 -7.65 -3.52
CA LYS A 17 28.43 -8.46 -3.12
C LYS A 17 27.52 -7.68 -2.15
N LYS A 18 26.69 -6.77 -2.66
CA LYS A 18 25.36 -6.53 -2.09
C LYS A 18 24.53 -7.77 -2.41
N VAL A 19 23.90 -8.38 -1.40
CA VAL A 19 23.02 -9.54 -1.61
C VAL A 19 21.87 -9.09 -2.49
N ALA A 20 21.96 -9.34 -3.80
CA ALA A 20 20.91 -9.03 -4.74
C ALA A 20 19.73 -9.93 -4.42
N ILE A 21 18.60 -9.33 -4.06
CA ILE A 21 17.32 -10.04 -3.96
C ILE A 21 17.10 -10.70 -5.33
N PRO A 22 16.91 -12.02 -5.40
CA PRO A 22 16.66 -12.70 -6.66
C PRO A 22 15.47 -12.05 -7.36
N LYS A 23 15.67 -11.58 -8.60
CA LYS A 23 14.58 -11.07 -9.43
C LYS A 23 13.64 -12.24 -9.69
N ASP A 24 12.37 -12.09 -9.30
CA ASP A 24 11.37 -13.11 -9.59
C ASP A 24 11.18 -13.22 -11.11
N ARG A 25 11.35 -14.44 -11.63
CA ARG A 25 11.17 -14.77 -13.05
C ARG A 25 9.71 -14.67 -13.48
N HIS A 26 8.77 -14.77 -12.53
CA HIS A 26 7.33 -14.72 -12.77
C HIS A 26 6.72 -13.33 -12.56
N ALA A 27 7.51 -12.35 -12.11
CA ALA A 27 7.02 -10.98 -11.97
C ALA A 27 6.73 -10.36 -13.35
N PRO A 28 5.56 -9.70 -13.53
CA PRO A 28 5.27 -8.96 -14.74
C PRO A 28 6.37 -7.95 -15.07
N LYS A 29 6.77 -7.87 -16.34
CA LYS A 29 7.79 -6.92 -16.79
C LYS A 29 7.18 -5.52 -16.86
N LYS A 30 7.97 -4.50 -16.49
CA LYS A 30 7.53 -3.10 -16.51
C LYS A 30 6.95 -2.72 -17.89
N PRO A 31 5.89 -1.89 -17.94
CA PRO A 31 5.27 -1.49 -19.20
C PRO A 31 6.23 -0.62 -20.01
N ILE A 32 6.14 -0.75 -21.34
CA ILE A 32 6.93 0.07 -22.26
C ILE A 32 6.29 1.47 -22.34
N THR A 33 7.10 2.51 -22.12
CA THR A 33 6.66 3.90 -22.15
C THR A 33 6.49 4.40 -23.59
N ALA A 34 5.72 5.48 -23.77
CA ALA A 34 5.46 6.09 -25.08
C ALA A 34 6.75 6.43 -25.83
N TYR A 35 7.72 7.04 -25.13
CA TYR A 35 9.04 7.33 -25.69
C TYR A 35 9.78 6.06 -26.13
N ASN A 36 9.71 4.98 -25.35
CA ASN A 36 10.41 3.74 -25.70
C ASN A 36 9.78 3.01 -26.89
N LEU A 37 8.45 3.12 -27.06
CA LEU A 37 7.76 2.64 -28.25
C LEU A 37 8.21 3.43 -29.49
N PHE A 38 8.14 4.76 -29.41
CA PHE A 38 8.62 5.65 -30.46
C PHE A 38 10.09 5.40 -30.81
N ALA A 39 10.95 5.30 -29.79
CA ALA A 39 12.37 5.05 -29.98
C ALA A 39 12.66 3.67 -30.59
N ALA A 40 11.80 2.67 -30.38
CA ALA A 40 11.96 1.36 -31.01
C ALA A 40 11.68 1.45 -32.52
N ASP A 41 10.58 2.09 -32.91
CA ASP A 41 10.19 2.25 -34.31
C ASP A 41 11.20 3.11 -35.08
N GLU A 42 11.65 4.21 -34.46
CA GLU A 42 12.65 5.10 -35.03
C GLU A 42 14.03 4.42 -35.18
N ARG A 43 14.44 3.60 -34.20
CA ARG A 43 15.69 2.81 -34.35
C ARG A 43 15.60 1.86 -35.52
N ILE A 44 14.46 1.21 -35.73
CA ILE A 44 14.26 0.29 -36.86
C ILE A 44 14.36 1.08 -38.18
N ARG A 45 13.74 2.26 -38.25
CA ARG A 45 13.83 3.13 -39.42
C ARG A 45 15.27 3.58 -39.69
N MET A 46 15.95 4.13 -38.68
CA MET A 46 17.33 4.62 -38.81
C MET A 46 18.33 3.51 -39.13
N LYS A 47 18.11 2.29 -38.61
CA LYS A 47 18.96 1.13 -38.92
C LYS A 47 18.72 0.58 -40.32
N LYS A 48 17.49 0.71 -40.85
CA LYS A 48 17.15 0.34 -42.23
C LYS A 48 17.74 1.33 -43.23
N GLU A 49 17.73 2.62 -42.91
CA GLU A 49 18.33 3.67 -43.74
C GLU A 49 19.85 3.67 -43.67
N ASN A 50 20.43 3.43 -42.48
CA ASN A 50 21.87 3.41 -42.26
C ASN A 50 22.27 2.21 -41.38
N PRO A 51 22.55 1.05 -41.99
CA PRO A 51 22.94 -0.16 -41.27
C PRO A 51 24.23 -0.02 -40.44
N ASP A 52 25.12 0.92 -40.78
CA ASP A 52 26.41 1.11 -40.08
C ASP A 52 26.36 2.15 -38.95
N ARG A 53 25.25 2.87 -38.77
CA ARG A 53 25.13 3.87 -37.70
C ARG A 53 25.25 3.25 -36.31
N SER A 54 25.95 3.97 -35.43
CA SER A 54 26.12 3.57 -34.04
C SER A 54 24.82 3.73 -33.25
N PHE A 55 24.57 2.78 -32.33
CA PHE A 55 23.41 2.83 -31.43
C PHE A 55 23.34 4.12 -30.60
N GLY A 56 24.50 4.67 -30.22
CA GLY A 56 24.57 5.93 -29.47
C GLY A 56 24.10 7.13 -30.27
N GLU A 57 24.46 7.20 -31.56
CA GLU A 57 24.10 8.29 -32.47
C GLU A 57 22.60 8.27 -32.78
N MET A 58 22.05 7.08 -33.10
CA MET A 58 20.61 6.90 -33.31
C MET A 58 19.80 7.35 -32.09
N ASN A 59 20.21 6.97 -30.87
CA ASN A 59 19.48 7.38 -29.66
C ASN A 59 19.53 8.90 -29.41
N ARG A 60 20.64 9.55 -29.76
CA ARG A 60 20.77 11.00 -29.64
C ARG A 60 19.79 11.72 -30.58
N GLU A 61 19.70 11.25 -31.82
CA GLU A 61 18.79 11.79 -32.83
C GLU A 61 17.32 11.56 -32.45
N ILE A 62 16.98 10.35 -31.98
CA ILE A 62 15.64 9.98 -31.51
C ILE A 62 15.19 10.83 -30.30
N GLY A 63 16.11 11.08 -29.36
CA GLY A 63 15.84 11.96 -28.22
C GLY A 63 15.50 13.39 -28.67
N SER A 64 16.23 13.90 -29.66
CA SER A 64 15.93 15.20 -30.26
C SER A 64 14.57 15.18 -30.97
N LEU A 65 14.31 14.16 -31.78
CA LEU A 65 13.08 14.03 -32.55
C LEU A 65 11.86 13.97 -31.62
N TRP A 66 11.92 13.19 -30.53
CA TRP A 66 10.83 13.14 -29.56
C TRP A 66 10.52 14.50 -28.93
N ASN A 67 11.51 15.35 -28.69
CA ASN A 67 11.27 16.68 -28.14
C ASN A 67 10.66 17.63 -29.17
N THR A 68 10.97 17.45 -30.46
CA THR A 68 10.49 18.31 -31.55
C THR A 68 9.15 17.87 -32.14
N ILE A 69 8.79 16.58 -32.10
CA ILE A 69 7.51 16.14 -32.69
C ILE A 69 6.31 16.73 -31.93
N GLY A 70 5.32 17.18 -32.72
CA GLY A 70 4.07 17.76 -32.23
C GLY A 70 3.18 16.74 -31.50
N PRO A 71 2.20 17.23 -30.74
CA PRO A 71 1.33 16.39 -29.91
C PRO A 71 0.59 15.34 -30.73
N GLU A 72 0.15 15.65 -31.94
CA GLU A 72 -0.60 14.71 -32.80
C GLU A 72 0.18 13.44 -33.13
N LYS A 73 1.49 13.55 -33.38
CA LYS A 73 2.35 12.38 -33.63
C LYS A 73 2.75 11.66 -32.35
N LYS A 74 2.66 12.31 -31.18
CA LYS A 74 2.91 11.71 -29.86
C LYS A 74 1.70 10.94 -29.33
N GLN A 75 0.49 11.42 -29.59
CA GLN A 75 -0.76 10.83 -29.09
C GLN A 75 -0.87 9.31 -29.31
N PRO A 76 -0.65 8.75 -30.52
CA PRO A 76 -0.77 7.30 -30.71
C PRO A 76 0.21 6.50 -29.83
N TYR A 77 1.40 7.03 -29.56
CA TYR A 77 2.37 6.38 -28.65
C TYR A 77 1.97 6.53 -27.18
N LEU A 78 1.34 7.64 -26.81
CA LEU A 78 0.80 7.86 -25.46
C LEU A 78 -0.38 6.92 -25.20
N ASP A 79 -1.31 6.79 -26.15
CA ASP A 79 -2.44 5.87 -26.07
C ASP A 79 -1.96 4.41 -25.98
N GLN A 80 -0.99 4.03 -26.82
CA GLN A 80 -0.43 2.68 -26.77
C GLN A 80 0.34 2.40 -25.47
N ALA A 81 1.01 3.41 -24.90
CA ALA A 81 1.66 3.29 -23.59
C ALA A 81 0.64 3.16 -22.46
N GLU A 82 -0.50 3.83 -22.55
CA GLU A 82 -1.59 3.71 -21.59
C GLU A 82 -2.24 2.32 -21.64
N VAL A 83 -2.48 1.77 -22.84
CA VAL A 83 -2.93 0.38 -23.01
C VAL A 83 -1.92 -0.61 -22.40
N ASN A 84 -0.62 -0.40 -22.63
CA ASN A 84 0.43 -1.24 -22.05
C ASN A 84 0.47 -1.12 -20.52
N ARG A 85 0.27 0.08 -19.97
CA ARG A 85 0.17 0.33 -18.53
C ARG A 85 -1.01 -0.44 -17.92
N GLN A 86 -2.18 -0.35 -18.54
CA GLN A 86 -3.38 -1.06 -18.08
C GLN A 86 -3.22 -2.58 -18.14
N LYS A 87 -2.62 -3.10 -19.21
CA LYS A 87 -2.30 -4.53 -19.32
C LYS A 87 -1.35 -4.98 -18.20
N TYR A 88 -0.30 -4.22 -17.96
CA TYR A 88 0.64 -4.48 -16.86
C TYR A 88 -0.04 -4.45 -15.50
N MET A 89 -0.94 -3.49 -15.24
CA MET A 89 -1.69 -3.44 -13.98
C MET A 89 -2.53 -4.70 -13.77
N LYS A 90 -3.26 -5.15 -14.79
CA LYS A 90 -4.04 -6.40 -14.73
C LYS A 90 -3.15 -7.63 -14.49
N GLU A 91 -1.98 -7.70 -15.13
CA GLU A 91 -1.01 -8.77 -14.92
C GLU A 91 -0.40 -8.75 -13.51
N VAL A 92 -0.11 -7.56 -12.97
CA VAL A 92 0.37 -7.36 -11.61
C VAL A 92 -0.69 -7.78 -10.58
N GLU A 93 -1.95 -7.42 -10.77
CA GLU A 93 -3.03 -7.86 -9.88
C GLU A 93 -3.19 -9.38 -9.88
N LYS A 94 -3.10 -10.03 -11.05
CA LYS A 94 -3.11 -11.49 -11.14
C LYS A 94 -1.90 -12.12 -10.46
N TYR A 95 -0.72 -11.54 -10.66
CA TYR A 95 0.51 -12.02 -10.03
C TYR A 95 0.46 -11.86 -8.50
N GLN A 96 -0.04 -10.73 -7.98
CA GLN A 96 -0.22 -10.52 -6.54
C GLN A 96 -1.17 -11.54 -5.89
N LYS A 97 -2.20 -11.99 -6.62
CA LYS A 97 -3.13 -13.03 -6.14
C LYS A 97 -2.55 -14.45 -6.25
N SER A 98 -1.50 -14.66 -7.04
CA SER A 98 -0.89 -15.96 -7.28
C SER A 98 -0.02 -16.43 -6.11
N ASP A 99 0.09 -17.74 -5.92
CA ASP A 99 0.98 -18.35 -4.91
C ASP A 99 2.46 -18.06 -5.16
N HIS A 100 2.83 -17.72 -6.41
CA HIS A 100 4.18 -17.25 -6.74
C HIS A 100 4.55 -15.97 -5.97
N TYR A 101 3.63 -15.01 -5.85
CA TYR A 101 3.87 -13.78 -5.10
C TYR A 101 3.98 -14.02 -3.60
N LYS A 102 3.16 -14.93 -3.04
CA LYS A 102 3.29 -15.35 -1.63
C LYS A 102 4.65 -15.99 -1.35
N LYS A 103 5.12 -16.87 -2.25
CA LYS A 103 6.44 -17.52 -2.15
C LYS A 103 7.59 -16.51 -2.28
N TYR A 104 7.44 -15.51 -3.15
CA TYR A 104 8.38 -14.39 -3.27
C TYR A 104 8.45 -13.59 -1.96
N LEU A 105 7.31 -13.18 -1.39
CA LEU A 105 7.25 -12.47 -0.11
C LEU A 105 7.89 -13.26 1.03
N GLN A 106 7.62 -14.56 1.12
CA GLN A 106 8.23 -15.44 2.12
C GLN A 106 9.76 -15.52 1.95
N THR A 107 10.24 -15.60 0.71
CA THR A 107 11.67 -15.62 0.40
C THR A 107 12.34 -14.29 0.77
N VAL A 108 11.71 -13.16 0.45
CA VAL A 108 12.19 -11.83 0.81
C VAL A 108 12.24 -11.64 2.32
N ALA A 109 11.19 -12.05 3.04
CA ALA A 109 11.15 -12.01 4.51
C ALA A 109 12.25 -12.87 5.15
N ALA A 110 12.46 -14.10 4.66
CA ALA A 110 13.52 -14.97 5.12
C ALA A 110 14.92 -14.37 4.90
N LEU A 111 15.14 -13.71 3.76
CA LEU A 111 16.39 -13.00 3.47
C LEU A 111 16.60 -11.80 4.42
N GLN A 112 15.55 -11.03 4.73
CA GLN A 112 15.63 -9.92 5.69
C GLN A 112 15.95 -10.41 7.10
N GLN A 113 15.27 -11.45 7.58
CA GLN A 113 15.57 -12.05 8.89
C GLN A 113 17.00 -12.57 8.96
N ARG A 114 17.50 -13.21 7.90
CA ARG A 114 18.90 -13.67 7.81
C ARG A 114 19.88 -12.50 7.88
N GLN A 115 19.57 -11.35 7.28
CA GLN A 115 20.41 -10.15 7.38
C GLN A 115 20.42 -9.56 8.80
N GLN A 116 19.27 -9.51 9.46
CA GLN A 116 19.17 -9.05 10.86
C GLN A 116 19.95 -9.97 11.81
N ARG A 117 19.79 -11.29 11.68
CA ARG A 117 20.56 -12.28 12.47
C ARG A 117 22.07 -12.11 12.30
N LYS A 118 22.54 -11.90 11.06
CA LYS A 118 23.97 -11.63 10.78
C LYS A 118 24.47 -10.31 11.39
N LYS A 119 23.62 -9.28 11.49
CA LYS A 119 23.98 -8.02 12.15
C LYS A 119 24.13 -8.22 13.67
N VAL A 120 23.15 -8.87 14.29
CA VAL A 120 23.18 -9.18 15.74
C VAL A 120 24.37 -10.08 16.10
N GLU A 121 24.65 -11.11 15.30
CA GLU A 121 25.80 -12.00 15.53
C GLU A 121 27.15 -11.25 15.45
N LYS A 122 27.28 -10.29 14.52
CA LYS A 122 28.46 -9.43 14.43
C LYS A 122 28.60 -8.51 15.65
N GLU A 123 27.50 -7.94 16.15
CA GLU A 123 27.52 -7.11 17.35
C GLU A 123 27.88 -7.90 18.62
N GLN A 124 27.33 -9.11 18.77
CA GLN A 124 27.68 -9.99 19.90
C GLN A 124 29.16 -10.42 19.86
N LYS A 125 29.69 -10.76 18.67
CA LYS A 125 31.14 -11.04 18.50
C LYS A 125 32.00 -9.83 18.81
N LYS A 126 31.55 -8.61 18.50
CA LYS A 126 32.26 -7.36 18.85
C LYS A 126 32.26 -7.11 20.35
N LYS A 127 31.14 -7.35 21.04
CA LYS A 127 31.03 -7.22 22.52
C LYS A 127 31.86 -8.26 23.27
N LYS A 128 31.89 -9.52 22.80
CA LYS A 128 32.68 -10.60 23.41
C LYS A 128 34.20 -10.41 23.24
N LYS A 129 34.63 -9.78 22.14
CA LYS A 129 36.04 -9.36 21.96
C LYS A 129 36.43 -8.20 22.88
N LEU A 130 35.49 -7.31 23.21
CA LEU A 130 35.73 -6.18 24.12
C LEU A 130 35.81 -6.61 25.59
N SER A 131 35.11 -7.68 25.99
CA SER A 131 35.11 -8.19 27.37
C SER A 131 36.27 -9.15 27.69
N SER A 132 37.00 -9.63 26.69
CA SER A 132 38.14 -10.57 26.85
C SER A 132 39.48 -9.87 27.10
N SER A 133 39.54 -8.54 27.12
CA SER A 133 40.76 -7.76 27.32
C SER A 133 40.73 -6.99 28.65
N LYS A 134 40.59 -7.71 29.77
CA LYS A 134 40.81 -7.11 31.11
C LYS A 134 41.25 -8.16 32.12
N GLN A 135 42.57 -8.40 32.18
CA GLN A 135 43.26 -8.83 33.40
C GLN A 135 44.52 -7.96 33.56
N PRO A 136 44.80 -7.45 34.77
CA PRO A 136 45.96 -6.60 35.04
C PRO A 136 47.15 -7.44 35.58
N PRO A 137 48.41 -7.05 35.32
CA PRO A 137 49.51 -7.42 36.19
C PRO A 137 49.93 -6.23 37.08
N GLN A 138 50.07 -6.49 38.37
CA GLN A 138 50.80 -5.68 39.35
C GLN A 138 52.25 -6.18 39.43
N GLY A 139 53.18 -5.27 39.73
CA GLY A 139 54.36 -5.59 40.56
C GLY A 139 55.75 -5.36 39.95
N GLU A 140 56.40 -4.31 40.46
CA GLU A 140 57.84 -4.24 40.83
C GLU A 140 58.95 -3.94 39.81
N GLU A 141 59.38 -2.67 39.89
CA GLU A 141 60.69 -2.22 40.43
C GLU A 141 61.93 -2.05 39.53
N THR A 142 62.57 -0.90 39.79
CA THR A 142 63.97 -0.46 39.56
C THR A 142 64.35 0.28 38.26
N ALA A 143 64.69 1.55 38.47
CA ALA A 143 65.47 2.48 37.65
C ALA A 143 66.99 2.18 37.79
N PRO A 144 67.97 3.03 37.36
CA PRO A 144 67.93 4.22 36.51
C PRO A 144 69.05 4.30 35.43
N ALA A 145 68.92 5.36 34.61
CA ALA A 145 69.90 6.13 33.83
C ALA A 145 71.41 5.81 33.88
N GLU A 146 72.09 6.00 32.74
CA GLU A 146 73.19 6.99 32.57
C GLU A 146 73.61 7.16 31.08
N PRO A 147 74.37 8.23 30.71
CA PRO A 147 74.13 9.01 29.49
C PRO A 147 75.28 9.03 28.46
N ALA A 148 74.99 9.77 27.38
CA ALA A 148 75.88 10.66 26.62
C ALA A 148 76.60 10.17 25.35
N THR A 149 76.65 11.13 24.40
CA THR A 149 77.57 11.30 23.25
C THR A 149 77.40 10.28 22.11
N GLU A 150 77.12 10.63 20.84
CA GLU A 150 77.73 11.66 19.98
C GLU A 150 76.93 11.80 18.66
N SER A 151 76.83 13.01 18.09
CA SER A 151 76.34 13.25 16.71
C SER A 151 77.51 13.20 15.73
N PRO A 152 77.33 12.75 14.47
CA PRO A 152 77.37 13.73 13.38
C PRO A 152 76.41 13.48 12.19
N SER A 153 75.74 14.57 11.78
CA SER A 153 75.37 15.02 10.41
C SER A 153 75.06 14.05 9.25
N LEU A 154 73.77 14.03 8.85
CA LEU A 154 73.11 14.17 7.51
C LEU A 154 73.61 13.36 6.26
N PRO A 155 72.69 12.78 5.45
CA PRO A 155 71.95 13.55 4.42
C PRO A 155 70.43 13.25 4.33
N PRO A 156 69.63 14.11 3.66
CA PRO A 156 68.16 14.04 3.63
C PRO A 156 67.63 12.85 2.80
N PRO A 157 66.47 12.25 3.15
CA PRO A 157 65.87 11.22 2.31
C PRO A 157 65.44 11.81 0.97
N SER A 158 66.03 11.22 -0.06
CA SER A 158 65.81 11.43 -1.49
C SER A 158 64.33 11.56 -1.88
N ARG A 159 64.01 12.71 -2.49
CA ARG A 159 62.79 12.99 -3.24
C ARG A 159 62.62 11.96 -4.38
N PRO A 160 61.47 11.31 -4.55
CA PRO A 160 61.24 10.46 -5.72
C PRO A 160 61.27 11.31 -7.01
N PRO A 161 61.70 10.73 -8.15
CA PRO A 161 61.93 11.48 -9.39
C PRO A 161 60.61 12.06 -9.93
N PRO A 162 60.66 13.19 -10.67
CA PRO A 162 59.46 13.75 -11.29
C PRO A 162 59.00 12.80 -12.40
N LEU A 163 57.79 12.27 -12.26
CA LEU A 163 57.16 11.49 -13.32
C LEU A 163 56.94 12.41 -14.53
N SER A 164 57.51 12.00 -15.65
CA SER A 164 57.56 12.74 -16.90
C SER A 164 56.15 12.98 -17.45
N LEU A 165 55.82 14.25 -17.67
CA LEU A 165 54.55 14.70 -18.24
C LEU A 165 54.54 14.43 -19.75
N LYS A 166 54.08 13.23 -20.15
CA LYS A 166 53.63 12.95 -21.51
C LYS A 166 52.18 12.45 -21.50
N GLN A 167 51.29 13.44 -21.57
CA GLN A 167 50.02 13.50 -22.31
C GLN A 167 49.29 12.18 -22.65
N SER A 168 48.14 11.93 -22.00
CA SER A 168 46.80 11.92 -22.65
C SER A 168 45.74 11.34 -21.70
N PHE A 169 44.84 12.15 -21.12
CA PHE A 169 43.65 11.62 -20.47
C PHE A 169 42.44 12.54 -20.65
N VAL A 170 41.38 11.96 -21.24
CA VAL A 170 40.05 12.53 -21.45
C VAL A 170 39.13 12.00 -20.35
N ALA A 171 38.25 12.86 -19.81
CA ALA A 171 37.13 12.55 -18.91
C ALA A 171 37.45 11.59 -17.74
N GLY A 172 38.36 12.01 -16.86
CA GLY A 172 38.77 11.26 -15.67
C GLY A 172 39.93 11.93 -14.94
N THR A 173 39.97 13.27 -14.94
CA THR A 173 41.11 14.03 -14.42
C THR A 173 41.18 13.87 -12.91
N GLU A 174 42.14 13.06 -12.44
CA GLU A 174 42.66 13.18 -11.09
C GLU A 174 43.03 14.64 -10.86
N ILE A 175 42.21 15.35 -10.08
CA ILE A 175 42.47 16.74 -9.73
C ILE A 175 43.67 16.70 -8.78
N PRO A 176 44.82 17.29 -9.15
CA PRO A 176 46.02 17.17 -8.33
C PRO A 176 45.75 17.73 -6.93
N VAL A 177 46.08 16.93 -5.91
CA VAL A 177 45.86 17.27 -4.50
C VAL A 177 46.59 18.58 -4.20
N PHE A 178 45.95 19.47 -3.44
CA PHE A 178 46.45 20.81 -3.08
C PHE A 178 46.50 21.87 -4.20
N THR A 179 45.78 21.68 -5.31
CA THR A 179 45.56 22.74 -6.31
C THR A 179 44.32 23.59 -6.00
N ASN A 180 44.27 24.84 -6.49
CA ASN A 180 43.08 25.69 -6.39
C ASN A 180 41.82 25.02 -7.01
N LEU A 181 42.00 24.22 -8.06
CA LEU A 181 40.93 23.44 -8.67
C LEU A 181 40.40 22.33 -7.73
N PHE A 182 41.28 21.67 -6.97
CA PHE A 182 40.90 20.67 -5.96
C PHE A 182 40.06 21.28 -4.83
N LEU A 183 40.46 22.45 -4.33
CA LEU A 183 39.72 23.16 -3.28
C LEU A 183 38.33 23.61 -3.77
N LEU A 184 38.24 24.14 -4.99
CA LEU A 184 36.95 24.54 -5.58
C LEU A 184 36.03 23.33 -5.81
N HIS A 185 36.57 22.21 -6.32
CA HIS A 185 35.78 20.99 -6.53
C HIS A 185 35.30 20.38 -5.21
N ASN A 186 36.14 20.31 -4.18
CA ASN A 186 35.72 19.83 -2.86
C ASN A 186 34.65 20.73 -2.24
N ARG A 187 34.81 22.05 -2.34
CA ARG A 187 33.79 23.01 -1.88
C ARG A 187 32.45 22.78 -2.61
N GLU A 188 32.48 22.58 -3.91
CA GLU A 188 31.28 22.29 -4.71
C GLU A 188 30.65 20.95 -4.33
N LEU A 189 31.45 19.88 -4.13
CA LEU A 189 30.97 18.60 -3.62
C LEU A 189 30.36 18.74 -2.22
N GLU A 190 30.96 19.52 -1.33
CA GLU A 190 30.41 19.79 0.00
C GLU A 190 29.06 20.50 -0.09
N VAL A 191 28.91 21.48 -0.99
CA VAL A 191 27.64 22.17 -1.25
C VAL A 191 26.60 21.19 -1.79
N GLN A 192 26.96 20.35 -2.75
CA GLN A 192 26.06 19.33 -3.30
C GLN A 192 25.63 18.32 -2.23
N VAL A 193 26.55 17.86 -1.38
CA VAL A 193 26.24 16.96 -0.26
C VAL A 193 25.29 17.63 0.74
N ARG A 194 25.50 18.92 1.07
CA ARG A 194 24.57 19.67 1.93
C ARG A 194 23.19 19.78 1.30
N LYS A 195 23.12 20.11 0.01
CA LYS A 195 21.86 20.20 -0.74
C LYS A 195 21.12 18.86 -0.75
N LEU A 196 21.84 17.76 -1.03
CA LEU A 196 21.27 16.40 -1.01
C LEU A 196 20.75 16.01 0.37
N ARG A 197 21.49 16.34 1.44
CA ARG A 197 21.03 16.11 2.82
C ARG A 197 19.77 16.89 3.11
N GLN A 198 19.73 18.18 2.77
CA GLN A 198 18.53 19.02 2.95
C GLN A 198 17.33 18.40 2.21
N THR A 199 17.47 18.08 0.92
CA THR A 199 16.37 17.47 0.15
C THR A 199 15.95 16.10 0.69
N THR A 200 16.86 15.35 1.32
CA THR A 200 16.51 14.08 1.96
C THR A 200 15.66 14.33 3.19
N THR A 201 16.05 15.27 4.05
CA THR A 201 15.28 15.67 5.22
C THR A 201 13.89 16.19 4.84
N ASP A 202 13.80 17.09 3.85
CA ASP A 202 12.52 17.65 3.39
C ASP A 202 11.58 16.53 2.91
N LEU A 203 12.10 15.58 2.13
CA LEU A 203 11.31 14.43 1.66
C LEU A 203 10.92 13.48 2.79
N GLU A 204 11.78 13.28 3.80
CA GLU A 204 11.47 12.49 4.99
C GLU A 204 10.33 13.12 5.81
N GLU A 205 10.33 14.45 5.95
CA GLU A 205 9.27 15.21 6.62
C GLU A 205 7.92 15.11 5.87
N GLU A 206 7.94 15.28 4.54
CA GLU A 206 6.76 15.09 3.68
C GLU A 206 6.20 13.66 3.77
N CYS A 207 7.08 12.65 3.75
CA CYS A 207 6.68 11.25 3.93
C CYS A 207 6.04 11.01 5.30
N ALA A 208 6.55 11.66 6.36
CA ALA A 208 6.00 11.55 7.70
C ALA A 208 4.62 12.23 7.83
N LEU A 209 4.40 13.35 7.14
CA LEU A 209 3.10 14.01 7.06
C LEU A 209 2.06 13.14 6.35
N ILE A 210 2.40 12.61 5.17
CA ILE A 210 1.52 11.74 4.40
C ILE A 210 1.20 10.47 5.21
N SER A 211 2.20 9.86 5.86
CA SER A 211 2.00 8.68 6.69
C SER A 211 1.01 8.95 7.83
N ARG A 212 1.12 10.10 8.51
CA ARG A 212 0.16 10.50 9.56
C ARG A 212 -1.25 10.69 9.01
N HIS A 213 -1.39 11.29 7.83
CA HIS A 213 -2.70 11.45 7.18
C HIS A 213 -3.32 10.10 6.82
N VAL A 214 -2.54 9.19 6.24
CA VAL A 214 -2.98 7.82 5.93
C VAL A 214 -3.46 7.10 7.18
N ASP A 215 -2.73 7.21 8.30
CA ASP A 215 -3.13 6.57 9.56
C ASP A 215 -4.38 7.22 10.16
N ASN A 216 -4.56 8.54 10.02
CA ASN A 216 -5.80 9.21 10.40
C ASN A 216 -6.99 8.70 9.58
N MET A 217 -6.85 8.65 8.26
CA MET A 217 -7.87 8.15 7.35
C MET A 217 -8.23 6.69 7.65
N LYS A 218 -7.24 5.82 7.89
CA LYS A 218 -7.49 4.43 8.31
C LYS A 218 -8.32 4.34 9.58
N ARG A 219 -8.01 5.15 10.60
CA ARG A 219 -8.81 5.19 11.84
C ARG A 219 -10.24 5.65 11.58
N GLN A 220 -10.43 6.65 10.72
CA GLN A 220 -11.76 7.11 10.33
C GLN A 220 -12.54 6.05 9.56
N THR A 221 -11.90 5.32 8.63
CA THR A 221 -12.51 4.21 7.90
C THR A 221 -13.01 3.13 8.87
N VAL A 222 -12.17 2.68 9.80
CA VAL A 222 -12.56 1.66 10.80
C VAL A 222 -13.74 2.14 11.65
N ARG A 223 -13.74 3.42 12.07
CA ARG A 223 -14.86 4.00 12.82
C ARG A 223 -16.15 4.00 12.00
N LEU A 224 -16.10 4.48 10.75
CA LEU A 224 -17.27 4.52 9.87
C LEU A 224 -17.79 3.12 9.57
N GLU A 225 -16.90 2.14 9.37
CA GLU A 225 -17.28 0.73 9.21
C GLU A 225 -18.03 0.21 10.45
N SER A 226 -17.53 0.51 11.66
CA SER A 226 -18.23 0.15 12.90
C SER A 226 -19.61 0.84 13.02
N ASP A 227 -19.71 2.11 12.66
CA ASP A 227 -20.97 2.86 12.69
C ASP A 227 -21.98 2.28 11.69
N VAL A 228 -21.53 1.89 10.49
CA VAL A 228 -22.36 1.20 9.49
C VAL A 228 -22.85 -0.14 10.01
N GLN A 229 -21.99 -0.96 10.63
CA GLN A 229 -22.39 -2.24 11.22
C GLN A 229 -23.43 -2.05 12.33
N ASN A 230 -23.23 -1.07 13.20
CA ASN A 230 -24.20 -0.72 14.25
C ASN A 230 -25.55 -0.32 13.66
N GLN A 231 -25.57 0.47 12.58
CA GLN A 231 -26.81 0.86 11.91
C GLN A 231 -27.49 -0.29 11.18
N ILE A 232 -26.73 -1.21 10.59
CA ILE A 232 -27.26 -2.44 10.00
C ILE A 232 -27.96 -3.27 11.08
N LEU A 233 -27.32 -3.49 12.22
CA LEU A 233 -27.90 -4.24 13.34
C LEU A 233 -29.18 -3.59 13.86
N LYS A 234 -29.16 -2.26 14.07
CA LYS A 234 -30.36 -1.50 14.48
C LYS A 234 -31.50 -1.65 13.46
N ASN A 235 -31.20 -1.52 12.17
CA ASN A 235 -32.20 -1.72 11.13
C ASN A 235 -32.74 -3.16 11.09
N GLN A 236 -31.90 -4.17 11.34
CA GLN A 236 -32.35 -5.55 11.44
C GLN A 236 -33.31 -5.75 12.61
N ILE A 237 -33.01 -5.17 13.78
CA ILE A 237 -33.92 -5.22 14.95
C ILE A 237 -35.25 -4.53 14.61
N LEU A 238 -35.21 -3.34 14.03
CA LEU A 238 -36.44 -2.62 13.64
C LEU A 238 -37.27 -3.39 12.60
N LYS A 239 -36.63 -4.05 11.63
CA LYS A 239 -37.32 -4.91 10.66
C LYS A 239 -37.98 -6.11 11.33
N LYS A 240 -37.30 -6.76 12.28
CA LYS A 240 -37.90 -7.86 13.06
C LYS A 240 -39.13 -7.39 13.84
N ARG A 241 -39.03 -6.23 14.49
CA ARG A 241 -40.17 -5.61 15.20
C ARG A 241 -41.33 -5.27 14.26
N LEU A 242 -41.04 -4.75 13.08
CA LEU A 242 -42.05 -4.45 12.07
C LEU A 242 -42.79 -5.72 11.63
N VAL A 243 -42.06 -6.77 11.27
CA VAL A 243 -42.66 -8.06 10.86
C VAL A 243 -43.49 -8.64 11.99
N PHE A 244 -42.98 -8.63 13.22
CA PHE A 244 -43.74 -9.09 14.38
C PHE A 244 -45.05 -8.33 14.56
N LEU A 245 -45.02 -7.00 14.43
CA LEU A 245 -46.23 -6.19 14.53
C LEU A 245 -47.21 -6.55 13.40
N GLN A 246 -46.73 -6.75 12.17
CA GLN A 246 -47.55 -7.17 11.03
C GLN A 246 -48.18 -8.54 11.26
N GLU A 247 -47.42 -9.53 11.75
CA GLU A 247 -47.91 -10.86 12.13
C GLU A 247 -48.98 -10.76 13.22
N THR A 248 -48.70 -10.01 14.29
CA THR A 248 -49.63 -9.85 15.42
C THR A 248 -50.96 -9.26 14.96
N ILE A 249 -50.91 -8.20 14.14
CA ILE A 249 -52.11 -7.58 13.56
C ILE A 249 -52.81 -8.56 12.61
N SER A 250 -52.07 -9.26 11.76
CA SER A 250 -52.65 -10.24 10.83
C SER A 250 -53.36 -11.38 11.55
N ASP A 251 -52.80 -11.88 12.65
CA ASP A 251 -53.38 -12.95 13.46
C ASP A 251 -54.63 -12.48 14.21
N THR A 252 -54.57 -11.28 14.81
CA THR A 252 -55.72 -10.75 15.55
C THR A 252 -56.88 -10.43 14.62
N PHE A 253 -56.62 -9.75 13.49
CA PHE A 253 -57.66 -9.44 12.51
C PHE A 253 -58.10 -10.66 11.69
N GLY A 254 -57.22 -11.62 11.41
CA GLY A 254 -57.54 -12.82 10.62
C GLY A 254 -58.54 -13.76 11.30
N SER A 255 -58.62 -13.71 12.63
CA SER A 255 -59.58 -14.49 13.42
C SER A 255 -61.02 -13.94 13.38
N LEU A 256 -61.24 -12.76 12.78
CA LEU A 256 -62.47 -11.98 12.93
C LEU A 256 -62.96 -11.41 11.60
N SER A 257 -64.21 -11.69 11.23
CA SER A 257 -64.85 -11.07 10.06
C SER A 257 -65.38 -9.68 10.41
N ILE A 258 -64.84 -8.64 9.77
CA ILE A 258 -65.38 -7.28 9.85
C ILE A 258 -66.47 -7.10 8.77
N PRO A 259 -67.72 -6.75 9.15
CA PRO A 259 -68.76 -6.42 8.20
C PRO A 259 -68.34 -5.34 7.18
N GLY A 260 -68.52 -5.61 5.88
CA GLY A 260 -68.18 -4.68 4.80
C GLY A 260 -66.76 -4.81 4.25
N ILE A 261 -65.94 -5.71 4.81
CA ILE A 261 -64.59 -6.02 4.32
C ILE A 261 -64.51 -7.51 4.03
N HIS A 262 -64.17 -7.86 2.79
CA HIS A 262 -64.06 -9.24 2.34
C HIS A 262 -62.61 -9.70 2.13
N SER A 263 -61.66 -8.78 2.27
CA SER A 263 -60.23 -9.07 2.17
C SER A 263 -59.76 -9.78 3.44
N VAL A 264 -58.88 -10.78 3.27
CA VAL A 264 -58.26 -11.51 4.38
C VAL A 264 -56.92 -10.84 4.69
N PRO A 265 -56.67 -10.43 5.95
CA PRO A 265 -55.39 -9.88 6.34
C PRO A 265 -54.29 -10.95 6.26
N SER A 266 -53.21 -10.62 5.55
CA SER A 266 -51.96 -11.38 5.51
C SER A 266 -50.81 -10.41 5.79
N VAL A 267 -49.66 -10.91 6.24
CA VAL A 267 -48.45 -10.11 6.56
C VAL A 267 -48.09 -9.15 5.40
N ASP A 268 -48.25 -9.60 4.15
CA ASP A 268 -47.93 -8.81 2.97
C ASP A 268 -49.03 -7.80 2.57
N THR A 269 -50.30 -8.10 2.90
CA THR A 269 -51.46 -7.29 2.51
C THR A 269 -51.98 -6.42 3.65
N ILE A 270 -51.41 -6.53 4.86
CA ILE A 270 -51.91 -5.92 6.09
C ILE A 270 -52.04 -4.40 5.98
N GLN A 271 -51.16 -3.75 5.22
CA GLN A 271 -51.19 -2.29 5.01
C GLN A 271 -52.39 -1.86 4.17
N GLU A 272 -52.69 -2.60 3.11
CA GLU A 272 -53.84 -2.34 2.25
C GLU A 272 -55.15 -2.67 2.97
N TYR A 273 -55.16 -3.78 3.72
CA TYR A 273 -56.27 -4.16 4.59
C TYR A 273 -56.58 -3.08 5.63
N LEU A 274 -55.58 -2.59 6.37
CA LEU A 274 -55.77 -1.55 7.39
C LEU A 274 -56.31 -0.24 6.78
N LYS A 275 -55.92 0.08 5.55
CA LYS A 275 -56.46 1.23 4.81
C LYS A 275 -57.93 1.04 4.42
N GLU A 276 -58.33 -0.18 4.10
CA GLU A 276 -59.73 -0.55 3.87
C GLU A 276 -60.54 -0.44 5.17
N VAL A 277 -60.01 -0.94 6.30
CA VAL A 277 -60.61 -0.77 7.64
C VAL A 277 -60.75 0.71 7.98
N GLU A 278 -59.72 1.53 7.77
CA GLU A 278 -59.76 2.97 8.00
C GLU A 278 -60.84 3.65 7.14
N SER A 279 -60.97 3.26 5.86
CA SER A 279 -62.02 3.80 4.98
C SER A 279 -63.42 3.44 5.46
N VAL A 280 -63.65 2.21 5.94
CA VAL A 280 -64.94 1.78 6.47
C VAL A 280 -65.27 2.52 7.76
N VAL A 281 -64.29 2.65 8.66
CA VAL A 281 -64.41 3.41 9.92
C VAL A 281 -64.67 4.91 9.67
N ALA A 282 -64.05 5.49 8.64
CA ALA A 282 -64.20 6.92 8.32
C ALA A 282 -65.55 7.29 7.68
N LYS A 283 -66.27 6.33 7.08
CA LYS A 283 -67.57 6.54 6.38
C LYS A 283 -68.77 6.71 7.32
N GLN A 284 -68.54 7.11 8.57
CA GLN A 284 -69.51 7.28 9.66
C GLN A 284 -70.94 7.62 9.17
N PRO A 285 -71.91 6.68 9.20
CA PRO A 285 -73.29 7.03 8.89
C PRO A 285 -73.85 7.96 9.99
N ALA A 286 -74.61 8.97 9.59
CA ALA A 286 -75.22 9.95 10.49
C ALA A 286 -76.44 9.40 11.28
N GLY A 287 -76.47 8.10 11.57
CA GLY A 287 -77.58 7.42 12.26
C GLY A 287 -77.14 6.17 13.01
N GLU A 288 -78.02 5.67 13.89
CA GLU A 288 -77.84 4.46 14.71
C GLU A 288 -77.86 3.17 13.86
N ASP A 289 -76.83 2.96 13.04
CA ASP A 289 -76.59 1.67 12.42
C ASP A 289 -75.85 0.76 13.41
N LYS A 290 -76.61 -0.13 14.08
CA LYS A 290 -76.08 -1.13 15.03
C LYS A 290 -74.93 -1.96 14.46
N GLN A 291 -74.90 -2.12 13.14
CA GLN A 291 -73.86 -2.85 12.42
C GLN A 291 -72.51 -2.10 12.41
N PHE A 292 -72.53 -0.76 12.37
CA PHE A 292 -71.33 0.06 12.50
C PHE A 292 -70.83 0.10 13.94
N ASP A 293 -71.73 0.17 14.93
CA ASP A 293 -71.34 0.09 16.35
C ASP A 293 -70.62 -1.23 16.67
N GLU A 294 -71.08 -2.34 16.07
CA GLU A 294 -70.43 -3.65 16.19
C GLU A 294 -69.05 -3.68 15.51
N VAL A 295 -68.89 -3.03 14.35
CA VAL A 295 -67.59 -2.84 13.68
C VAL A 295 -66.63 -2.05 14.57
N PHE A 296 -67.07 -0.90 15.13
CA PHE A 296 -66.24 -0.08 16.01
C PHE A 296 -65.86 -0.80 17.31
N PHE A 297 -66.79 -1.51 17.92
CA PHE A 297 -66.52 -2.34 19.10
C PHE A 297 -65.48 -3.41 18.80
N THR A 298 -65.62 -4.09 17.67
CA THR A 298 -64.69 -5.13 17.22
C THR A 298 -63.31 -4.55 16.96
N VAL A 299 -63.20 -3.43 16.23
CA VAL A 299 -61.93 -2.75 15.96
C VAL A 299 -61.25 -2.28 17.24
N ARG A 300 -62.00 -1.68 18.19
CA ARG A 300 -61.44 -1.26 19.50
C ARG A 300 -60.95 -2.46 20.33
N ARG A 301 -61.70 -3.56 20.34
CA ARG A 301 -61.30 -4.79 21.03
C ARG A 301 -60.00 -5.35 20.43
N VAL A 302 -59.94 -5.45 19.10
CA VAL A 302 -58.75 -5.95 18.38
C VAL A 302 -57.54 -5.04 18.61
N ALA A 303 -57.72 -3.72 18.60
CA ALA A 303 -56.64 -2.77 18.89
C ALA A 303 -56.10 -2.96 20.32
N LYS A 304 -56.99 -3.14 21.31
CA LYS A 304 -56.59 -3.40 22.70
C LYS A 304 -55.82 -4.71 22.83
N GLU A 305 -56.33 -5.79 22.26
CA GLU A 305 -55.70 -7.12 22.31
C GLU A 305 -54.33 -7.14 21.60
N THR A 306 -54.21 -6.44 20.46
CA THR A 306 -52.95 -6.29 19.73
C THR A 306 -51.92 -5.53 20.57
N MET A 307 -52.31 -4.41 21.21
CA MET A 307 -51.41 -3.65 22.08
C MET A 307 -50.94 -4.46 23.29
N GLU A 308 -51.80 -5.31 23.86
CA GLU A 308 -51.47 -6.18 25.00
C GLU A 308 -50.45 -7.26 24.59
N ARG A 309 -50.66 -7.94 23.46
CA ARG A 309 -49.68 -8.92 22.92
C ARG A 309 -48.33 -8.30 22.56
N VAL A 310 -48.32 -7.07 22.02
CA VAL A 310 -47.07 -6.34 21.74
C VAL A 310 -46.34 -6.02 23.04
N ARG A 311 -47.08 -5.54 24.06
CA ARG A 311 -46.52 -5.20 25.36
C ARG A 311 -45.90 -6.41 26.06
N GLU A 312 -46.59 -7.55 26.10
CA GLU A 312 -46.08 -8.79 26.72
C GLU A 312 -44.76 -9.24 26.10
N ARG A 313 -44.62 -9.10 24.77
CA ARG A 313 -43.38 -9.46 24.07
C ARG A 313 -42.26 -8.43 24.29
N GLU A 314 -42.58 -7.13 24.33
CA GLU A 314 -41.59 -6.09 24.64
C GLU A 314 -41.04 -6.25 26.06
N GLU A 315 -41.88 -6.63 27.03
CA GLU A 315 -41.48 -6.97 28.39
C GLU A 315 -40.55 -8.20 28.40
N GLY A 316 -40.87 -9.25 27.64
CA GLY A 316 -40.00 -10.44 27.50
C GLY A 316 -38.69 -10.21 26.72
N GLU A 317 -38.65 -9.28 25.76
CA GLU A 317 -37.42 -8.91 25.05
C GLU A 317 -36.48 -8.06 25.91
N GLN A 318 -37.01 -7.21 26.81
CA GLN A 318 -36.20 -6.44 27.77
C GLN A 318 -35.51 -7.34 28.81
N GLU A 319 -36.17 -8.39 29.28
CA GLU A 319 -35.57 -9.37 30.20
C GLU A 319 -34.43 -10.15 29.54
N ASN A 320 -34.62 -10.60 28.29
CA ASN A 320 -33.58 -11.33 27.55
C ASN A 320 -32.38 -10.46 27.18
N ASN A 321 -32.59 -9.20 26.79
CA ASN A 321 -31.51 -8.28 26.42
C ASN A 321 -30.68 -7.83 27.65
N THR A 322 -31.22 -7.92 28.86
CA THR A 322 -30.49 -7.62 30.11
C THR A 322 -29.59 -8.78 30.55
N MET A 323 -29.97 -10.03 30.29
CA MET A 323 -29.12 -11.19 30.57
C MET A 323 -27.87 -11.28 29.67
N ASP A 324 -28.00 -10.93 28.38
CA ASP A 324 -26.90 -11.02 27.41
C ASP A 324 -25.81 -9.94 27.60
N THR A 325 -26.09 -8.86 28.34
CA THR A 325 -25.10 -7.82 28.67
C THR A 325 -24.31 -8.06 29.96
N THR A 326 -24.65 -9.12 30.72
CA THR A 326 -24.10 -9.36 32.07
C THR A 326 -23.16 -10.58 32.12
N ASN A 327 -22.79 -11.16 30.97
CA ASN A 327 -21.89 -12.33 30.86
C ASN A 327 -20.67 -12.00 29.98
#